data_AF-A0A9P8GYN9-F1
#
_entry.id   AF-A0A9P8GYN9-F1
#
_cell.length_a   1.000
_cell.length_b   1.000
_cell.length_c   1.000
_cell.angle_alpha   90.00
_cell.angle_beta   90.00
_cell.angle_gamma   90.00
#
_symmetry.space_group_name_H-M   'P 1'
#
loop_
_entity.id
_entity.type
_entity.pdbx_description
1 polymer ?
#
loop_
_entity_poly.entity_id
_entity_poly.type
_entity_poly.pdbx_seq_one_letter_code
_entity_poly.pdbx_strand_id
1 'polypeptide(L)'
;MHFSRIFYPAISFSSLAAASPLAHSKRDVTSQLSATATASSDAPCPTTPEAGTYCGFLNPEDPCAPQPGGLGPHITPDTVSAFKQYMPFQSMSLNNTYVPNYTNIFTNLTAAANLNNYLGLYYLPSYSPSACAAKCNELSTCNSFNIYVERDPSQNPTKNDSSAPTVWGYWCPNPASIINYVCALWADGMYNSSATNYGQYRGGDFEVVIVGSNGFVKNGVYDSTAYASGAPAYAGPTSGMPSPTSNVSTPSGIVAFTGGAETSGVQWMWSVAAFVVAVSMVL
;
A
#
# COMPACT_ATOMS: atom_id res chain seq x y z
N MET A 1 29.94 -3.94 66.08
CA MET A 1 30.59 -3.72 64.78
C MET A 1 30.09 -2.38 64.23
N HIS A 2 31.02 -1.55 63.77
CA HIS A 2 30.91 -0.10 63.55
C HIS A 2 29.81 0.36 62.57
N PHE A 3 29.15 1.47 62.93
CA PHE A 3 28.43 2.38 62.02
C PHE A 3 29.25 3.67 61.87
N SER A 4 29.55 4.07 60.62
CA SER A 4 30.10 5.39 60.30
C SER A 4 29.30 6.04 59.18
N ARG A 5 28.77 7.24 59.45
CA ARG A 5 28.09 8.14 58.51
C ARG A 5 29.12 9.12 57.93
N ILE A 6 29.07 9.40 56.63
CA ILE A 6 29.91 10.39 55.95
C ILE A 6 29.03 11.56 55.45
N PHE A 7 29.47 12.78 55.75
CA PHE A 7 28.88 14.07 55.39
C PHE A 7 29.50 14.64 54.10
N TYR A 8 28.71 15.39 53.33
CA TYR A 8 29.10 16.20 52.16
C TYR A 8 29.75 17.55 52.56
N PRO A 9 30.58 18.18 51.70
CA PRO A 9 30.88 19.61 51.80
C PRO A 9 30.30 20.44 50.63
N ALA A 10 29.93 21.68 50.95
CA ALA A 10 29.56 22.76 50.03
C ALA A 10 30.78 23.66 49.75
N ILE A 11 30.87 24.25 48.55
CA ILE A 11 31.92 25.19 48.15
C ILE A 11 31.29 26.54 47.74
N SER A 12 31.90 27.61 48.26
CA SER A 12 31.48 29.01 48.23
C SER A 12 32.04 29.79 47.02
N PHE A 13 31.33 30.84 46.63
CA PHE A 13 31.66 31.80 45.56
C PHE A 13 32.65 32.88 46.01
N SER A 14 33.49 33.39 45.11
CA SER A 14 34.12 34.72 45.19
C SER A 14 34.46 35.26 43.80
N SER A 15 34.00 36.49 43.53
CA SER A 15 34.15 37.25 42.28
C SER A 15 35.41 38.12 42.26
N LEU A 16 35.96 38.39 41.06
CA LEU A 16 36.74 39.60 40.77
C LEU A 16 36.31 40.19 39.41
N ALA A 17 36.20 41.52 39.36
CA ALA A 17 35.83 42.32 38.19
C ALA A 17 36.84 43.46 37.94
N ALA A 18 36.78 43.99 36.70
CA ALA A 18 37.39 45.20 36.11
C ALA A 18 38.81 45.02 35.49
N ALA A 19 39.17 45.58 34.32
CA ALA A 19 38.61 46.68 33.52
C ALA A 19 38.98 46.58 32.00
N SER A 20 38.21 47.31 31.16
CA SER A 20 38.25 47.43 29.69
C SER A 20 39.45 48.21 29.10
N PRO A 21 39.65 48.24 27.76
CA PRO A 21 38.98 49.27 26.95
C PRO A 21 38.47 48.83 25.56
N LEU A 22 37.57 49.68 25.04
CA LEU A 22 36.85 49.62 23.78
C LEU A 22 37.75 49.70 22.54
N ALA A 23 37.48 48.86 21.54
CA ALA A 23 37.79 49.14 20.14
C ALA A 23 36.53 48.92 19.29
N HIS A 24 36.09 50.00 18.64
CA HIS A 24 35.00 50.02 17.66
C HIS A 24 35.41 49.22 16.41
N SER A 25 34.65 48.18 16.07
CA SER A 25 34.64 47.65 14.70
C SER A 25 33.20 47.40 14.26
N LYS A 26 32.92 47.81 13.03
CA LYS A 26 31.59 48.00 12.44
C LYS A 26 30.80 46.68 12.42
N ARG A 27 29.52 46.74 12.80
CA ARG A 27 28.56 45.65 12.53
C ARG A 27 28.27 45.63 11.04
N ASP A 28 28.69 44.57 10.37
CA ASP A 28 28.06 44.14 9.12
C ASP A 28 26.99 43.12 9.51
N VAL A 29 25.73 43.43 9.21
CA VAL A 29 24.60 42.54 9.49
C VAL A 29 24.46 41.60 8.30
N THR A 30 25.18 40.49 8.32
CA THR A 30 24.86 39.35 7.47
C THR A 30 24.09 38.34 8.31
N SER A 31 22.85 38.07 7.91
CA SER A 31 21.96 37.05 8.49
C SER A 31 22.70 35.71 8.63
N GLN A 32 23.11 35.35 9.85
CA GLN A 32 23.56 34.01 10.18
C GLN A 32 22.34 33.09 10.24
N LEU A 33 21.96 32.51 9.10
CA LEU A 33 21.34 31.20 9.10
C LEU A 33 22.39 30.24 9.68
N SER A 34 22.11 29.70 10.87
CA SER A 34 22.94 28.65 11.45
C SER A 34 22.95 27.46 10.50
N ALA A 35 24.05 27.28 9.77
CA ALA A 35 24.32 26.07 9.03
C ALA A 35 24.58 24.96 10.04
N THR A 36 23.58 24.12 10.28
CA THR A 36 23.76 22.87 11.03
C THR A 36 24.76 22.02 10.25
N ALA A 37 25.90 21.72 10.88
CA ALA A 37 26.97 20.94 10.28
C ALA A 37 26.47 19.56 9.84
N THR A 38 26.82 19.16 8.62
CA THR A 38 26.64 17.80 8.11
C THR A 38 27.43 16.84 8.99
N ALA A 39 26.77 16.02 9.79
CA ALA A 39 27.41 14.87 10.41
C ALA A 39 27.63 13.82 9.30
N SER A 40 28.89 13.47 9.02
CA SER A 40 29.23 12.38 8.11
C SER A 40 29.06 11.05 8.84
N SER A 41 28.37 10.08 8.25
CA SER A 41 28.68 8.68 8.55
C SER A 41 30.04 8.35 7.91
N ASP A 42 30.81 7.43 8.49
CA ASP A 42 32.06 6.91 7.91
C ASP A 42 31.83 6.03 6.65
N ALA A 43 30.59 5.91 6.16
CA ALA A 43 30.26 5.18 4.94
C ALA A 43 30.18 6.14 3.74
N PRO A 44 30.84 5.86 2.61
CA PRO A 44 30.71 6.67 1.40
C PRO A 44 29.26 6.66 0.93
N CYS A 45 28.69 7.85 0.75
CA CYS A 45 27.29 8.02 0.41
C CYS A 45 27.09 7.53 -1.04
N PRO A 46 26.14 6.59 -1.31
CA PRO A 46 25.93 6.06 -2.65
C PRO A 46 25.48 7.14 -3.65
N THR A 47 24.95 8.26 -3.15
CA THR A 47 24.63 9.48 -3.89
C THR A 47 24.96 10.73 -3.07
N THR A 48 25.09 11.88 -3.74
CA THR A 48 25.31 13.18 -3.11
C THR A 48 24.08 13.57 -2.29
N PRO A 49 24.20 13.79 -0.97
CA PRO A 49 23.07 14.19 -0.12
C PRO A 49 22.65 15.65 -0.40
N GLU A 50 21.40 15.95 -0.11
CA GLU A 50 20.87 17.32 -0.12
C GLU A 50 21.49 18.18 0.99
N ALA A 51 21.55 19.49 0.75
CA ALA A 51 22.07 20.44 1.73
C ALA A 51 21.19 20.45 3.00
N GLY A 52 21.76 20.05 4.13
CA GLY A 52 21.06 19.95 5.42
C GLY A 52 20.59 18.53 5.77
N THR A 53 20.81 17.57 4.88
CA THR A 53 20.38 16.17 5.07
C THR A 53 21.59 15.29 5.43
N TYR A 54 21.39 14.33 6.34
CA TYR A 54 22.41 13.34 6.70
C TYR A 54 22.60 12.34 5.56
N CYS A 55 23.83 11.87 5.33
CA CYS A 55 24.08 10.78 4.38
C CYS A 55 23.21 9.57 4.71
N GLY A 56 22.32 9.21 3.78
CA GLY A 56 21.41 8.06 3.92
C GLY A 56 19.95 8.40 4.25
N PHE A 57 19.57 9.67 4.42
CA PHE A 57 18.16 10.05 4.42
C PHE A 57 17.73 10.39 2.98
N LEU A 58 17.05 9.44 2.34
CA LEU A 58 16.30 9.66 1.11
C LEU A 58 14.87 9.99 1.49
N ASN A 59 14.37 11.18 1.15
CA ASN A 59 12.95 11.46 1.24
C ASN A 59 12.28 10.98 -0.06
N PRO A 60 11.46 9.91 -0.01
CA PRO A 60 10.80 9.38 -1.21
C PRO A 60 9.77 10.36 -1.78
N GLU A 61 9.41 11.42 -1.07
CA GLU A 61 8.54 12.48 -1.58
C GLU A 61 9.30 13.56 -2.35
N ASP A 62 10.63 13.54 -2.39
CA ASP A 62 11.37 14.48 -3.22
C ASP A 62 11.09 14.20 -4.71
N PRO A 63 11.09 15.22 -5.57
CA PRO A 63 10.86 15.04 -7.00
C PRO A 63 11.88 14.05 -7.57
N CYS A 64 11.39 13.05 -8.31
CA CYS A 64 12.16 11.97 -8.90
C CYS A 64 12.99 11.11 -7.95
N ALA A 65 12.80 11.22 -6.63
CA ALA A 65 13.47 10.36 -5.67
C ALA A 65 13.14 8.88 -5.91
N PRO A 66 14.12 7.96 -5.86
CA PRO A 66 13.87 6.53 -5.92
C PRO A 66 12.82 6.09 -4.90
N GLN A 67 11.88 5.26 -5.34
CA GLN A 67 10.84 4.70 -4.46
C GLN A 67 11.32 3.39 -3.83
N PRO A 68 10.89 3.08 -2.58
CA PRO A 68 11.19 1.81 -1.95
C PRO A 68 10.47 0.64 -2.63
N GLY A 69 11.00 -0.58 -2.43
CA GLY A 69 10.38 -1.82 -2.91
C GLY A 69 11.01 -2.36 -4.19
N GLY A 70 10.19 -2.87 -5.11
CA GLY A 70 10.63 -3.50 -6.36
C GLY A 70 11.14 -4.93 -6.20
N LEU A 71 10.54 -5.69 -5.28
CA LEU A 71 10.91 -7.08 -5.03
C LEU A 71 10.24 -8.08 -5.99
N GLY A 72 9.21 -7.63 -6.72
CA GLY A 72 8.51 -8.42 -7.73
C GLY A 72 9.25 -8.46 -9.08
N PRO A 73 8.76 -9.28 -10.03
CA PRO A 73 9.35 -9.38 -11.35
C PRO A 73 9.14 -8.10 -12.16
N HIS A 74 10.08 -7.77 -13.04
CA HIS A 74 9.88 -6.74 -14.04
C HIS A 74 8.97 -7.25 -15.17
N ILE A 75 7.96 -6.47 -15.55
CA ILE A 75 7.01 -6.82 -16.61
C ILE A 75 7.47 -6.22 -17.94
N THR A 76 7.50 -7.03 -19.00
CA THR A 76 7.89 -6.59 -20.35
C THR A 76 6.78 -6.96 -21.34
N PRO A 77 6.19 -5.99 -22.06
CA PRO A 77 6.49 -4.55 -22.00
C PRO A 77 5.99 -3.91 -20.69
N ASP A 78 6.69 -2.88 -20.19
CA ASP A 78 6.29 -2.14 -18.97
C ASP A 78 5.09 -1.23 -19.26
N THR A 79 3.91 -1.83 -19.25
CA THR A 79 2.64 -1.15 -19.48
C THR A 79 1.62 -1.63 -18.46
N VAL A 80 0.63 -0.77 -18.16
CA VAL A 80 -0.51 -1.12 -17.31
C VAL A 80 -1.24 -2.36 -17.82
N SER A 81 -1.45 -2.46 -19.14
CA SER A 81 -2.15 -3.58 -19.76
C SER A 81 -1.38 -4.90 -19.59
N ALA A 82 -0.07 -4.90 -19.84
CA ALA A 82 0.76 -6.08 -19.64
C ALA A 82 0.81 -6.50 -18.16
N PHE A 83 0.92 -5.54 -17.24
CA PHE A 83 0.86 -5.82 -15.80
C PHE A 83 -0.47 -6.47 -15.40
N LYS A 84 -1.61 -5.88 -15.82
CA LYS A 84 -2.95 -6.39 -15.49
C LYS A 84 -3.20 -7.79 -16.05
N GLN A 85 -2.60 -8.13 -17.20
CA GLN A 85 -2.77 -9.42 -17.88
C GLN A 85 -1.69 -10.46 -17.51
N TYR A 86 -0.75 -10.15 -16.60
CA TYR A 86 0.35 -11.03 -16.27
C TYR A 86 -0.08 -12.23 -15.42
N MET A 87 -0.45 -13.32 -16.11
CA MET A 87 -1.02 -14.57 -15.56
C MET A 87 -0.39 -15.11 -14.27
N PRO A 88 0.93 -15.03 -14.04
CA PRO A 88 1.50 -15.45 -12.77
C PRO A 88 0.94 -14.69 -11.55
N PHE A 89 0.58 -13.41 -11.68
CA PHE A 89 -0.04 -12.64 -10.58
C PHE A 89 -1.44 -13.14 -10.21
N GLN A 90 -2.23 -13.57 -11.20
CA GLN A 90 -3.53 -14.21 -10.93
C GLN A 90 -3.35 -15.63 -10.39
N SER A 91 -2.38 -16.37 -10.92
CA SER A 91 -2.14 -17.75 -10.50
C SER A 91 -1.71 -17.84 -9.04
N MET A 92 -0.82 -16.95 -8.59
CA MET A 92 -0.36 -16.93 -7.20
C MET A 92 -1.46 -16.52 -6.21
N SER A 93 -2.32 -15.56 -6.54
CA SER A 93 -3.45 -15.18 -5.68
C SER A 93 -4.47 -16.31 -5.57
N LEU A 94 -4.82 -16.96 -6.69
CA LEU A 94 -5.75 -18.09 -6.72
C LEU A 94 -5.22 -19.33 -5.97
N ASN A 95 -3.91 -19.54 -5.95
CA ASN A 95 -3.29 -20.69 -5.28
C ASN A 95 -2.98 -20.45 -3.79
N ASN A 96 -3.01 -19.20 -3.31
CA ASN A 96 -2.68 -18.85 -1.93
C ASN A 96 -3.90 -18.25 -1.22
N THR A 97 -4.93 -19.07 -1.01
CA THR A 97 -6.22 -18.68 -0.41
C THR A 97 -6.42 -19.19 1.02
N TYR A 98 -5.47 -19.98 1.54
CA TYR A 98 -5.55 -20.56 2.88
C TYR A 98 -4.51 -19.94 3.81
N VAL A 99 -4.97 -19.53 4.99
CA VAL A 99 -4.12 -19.06 6.10
C VAL A 99 -4.74 -19.56 7.41
N PRO A 100 -3.98 -20.28 8.27
CA PRO A 100 -4.50 -20.74 9.56
C PRO A 100 -5.02 -19.60 10.43
N ASN A 101 -6.19 -19.78 11.05
CA ASN A 101 -6.89 -18.80 11.89
C ASN A 101 -7.43 -17.55 11.16
N TYR A 102 -7.47 -17.57 9.83
CA TYR A 102 -8.08 -16.52 9.03
C TYR A 102 -9.11 -17.09 8.06
N THR A 103 -10.16 -16.32 7.82
CA THR A 103 -11.12 -16.57 6.75
C THR A 103 -10.73 -15.74 5.54
N ASN A 104 -10.63 -16.37 4.37
CA ASN A 104 -10.49 -15.64 3.11
C ASN A 104 -11.84 -15.05 2.70
N ILE A 105 -11.87 -13.73 2.47
CA ILE A 105 -13.09 -12.96 2.18
C ILE A 105 -13.27 -12.73 0.70
N PHE A 106 -12.18 -12.43 0.02
CA PHE A 106 -12.15 -12.28 -1.42
C PHE A 106 -10.80 -12.77 -1.95
N THR A 107 -10.81 -13.19 -3.21
CA THR A 107 -9.65 -13.74 -3.88
C THR A 107 -9.52 -13.13 -5.27
N ASN A 108 -8.28 -12.82 -5.64
CA ASN A 108 -7.86 -12.39 -6.97
C ASN A 108 -8.65 -11.19 -7.53
N LEU A 109 -8.94 -10.20 -6.70
CA LEU A 109 -9.53 -8.94 -7.16
C LEU A 109 -8.48 -8.00 -7.77
N THR A 110 -8.93 -7.02 -8.55
CA THR A 110 -8.11 -5.96 -9.15
C THR A 110 -8.19 -4.65 -8.36
N ALA A 111 -8.49 -4.75 -7.06
CA ALA A 111 -8.55 -3.64 -6.13
C ALA A 111 -8.04 -4.08 -4.75
N ALA A 112 -7.31 -3.21 -4.07
CA ALA A 112 -6.95 -3.38 -2.68
C ALA A 112 -8.08 -2.94 -1.75
N ALA A 113 -8.02 -3.41 -0.52
CA ALA A 113 -8.89 -3.00 0.56
C ALA A 113 -8.69 -1.53 0.90
N ASN A 114 -9.79 -0.82 1.16
CA ASN A 114 -9.79 0.51 1.72
C ASN A 114 -10.78 0.53 2.90
N LEU A 115 -10.25 0.71 4.10
CA LEU A 115 -10.98 0.70 5.37
C LEU A 115 -10.55 1.94 6.19
N ASN A 116 -11.13 2.13 7.37
CA ASN A 116 -10.87 3.33 8.18
C ASN A 116 -9.62 3.19 9.05
N ASN A 117 -9.47 2.04 9.72
CA ASN A 117 -8.45 1.83 10.74
C ASN A 117 -7.23 1.11 10.16
N TYR A 118 -6.49 1.84 9.32
CA TYR A 118 -5.23 1.38 8.75
C TYR A 118 -4.13 1.26 9.81
N LEU A 119 -3.41 0.14 9.81
CA LEU A 119 -2.34 -0.12 10.77
C LEU A 119 -0.93 -0.06 10.15
N GLY A 120 -0.82 -0.12 8.84
CA GLY A 120 0.45 -0.06 8.13
C GLY A 120 0.55 -1.03 6.97
N LEU A 121 1.67 -0.92 6.26
CA LEU A 121 2.00 -1.70 5.07
C LEU A 121 3.40 -2.25 5.15
N TYR A 122 3.58 -3.43 4.54
CA TYR A 122 4.87 -4.08 4.37
C TYR A 122 5.02 -4.54 2.92
N TYR A 123 6.19 -4.30 2.35
CA TYR A 123 6.60 -4.96 1.11
C TYR A 123 7.22 -6.31 1.43
N LEU A 124 6.63 -7.37 0.87
CA LEU A 124 7.09 -8.73 1.05
C LEU A 124 8.01 -9.17 -0.09
N PRO A 125 9.00 -10.05 0.17
CA PRO A 125 9.88 -10.58 -0.88
C PRO A 125 9.16 -11.54 -1.84
N SER A 126 7.98 -12.02 -1.46
CA SER A 126 7.12 -12.88 -2.28
C SER A 126 5.68 -12.70 -1.85
N TYR A 127 4.73 -13.12 -2.68
CA TYR A 127 3.33 -13.15 -2.30
C TYR A 127 3.06 -14.32 -1.36
N SER A 128 3.04 -14.02 -0.08
CA SER A 128 2.85 -14.99 0.98
C SER A 128 1.79 -14.47 1.96
N PRO A 129 0.54 -14.92 1.84
CA PRO A 129 -0.50 -14.59 2.82
C PRO A 129 -0.12 -15.01 4.24
N SER A 130 0.63 -16.11 4.40
CA SER A 130 1.14 -16.53 5.72
C SER A 130 2.15 -15.55 6.30
N ALA A 131 3.05 -14.97 5.48
CA ALA A 131 3.97 -13.94 5.94
C ALA A 131 3.23 -12.64 6.31
N CYS A 132 2.20 -12.27 5.55
CA CYS A 132 1.35 -11.13 5.88
C CYS A 132 0.54 -11.34 7.17
N ALA A 133 0.01 -12.55 7.36
CA ALA A 133 -0.66 -12.96 8.59
C ALA A 133 0.27 -12.89 9.80
N ALA A 134 1.54 -13.27 9.65
CA ALA A 134 2.53 -13.13 10.72
C ALA A 134 2.67 -11.66 11.16
N LYS A 135 2.71 -10.71 10.21
CA LYS A 135 2.71 -9.28 10.51
C LYS A 135 1.44 -8.80 11.22
N CYS A 136 0.27 -9.29 10.80
CA CYS A 136 -0.98 -9.01 11.50
C CYS A 136 -1.05 -9.66 12.90
N ASN A 137 -0.36 -10.77 13.13
CA ASN A 137 -0.34 -11.44 14.44
C ASN A 137 0.61 -10.76 15.43
N GLU A 138 1.61 -10.01 14.96
CA GLU A 138 2.49 -9.17 15.81
C GLU A 138 1.70 -8.03 16.48
N LEU A 139 0.55 -7.63 15.92
CA LEU A 139 -0.30 -6.56 16.42
C LEU A 139 -1.59 -7.12 17.02
N SER A 140 -1.80 -6.92 18.32
CA SER A 140 -3.04 -7.33 19.01
C SER A 140 -4.28 -6.64 18.46
N THR A 141 -4.13 -5.45 17.87
CA THR A 141 -5.22 -4.66 17.27
C THR A 141 -5.50 -5.01 15.80
N CYS A 142 -4.64 -5.80 15.15
CA CYS A 142 -4.86 -6.16 13.75
C CYS A 142 -5.93 -7.26 13.65
N ASN A 143 -6.93 -7.02 12.83
CA ASN A 143 -8.12 -7.86 12.69
C ASN A 143 -8.24 -8.45 11.29
N SER A 144 -7.66 -7.78 10.29
CA SER A 144 -7.64 -8.26 8.92
C SER A 144 -6.39 -7.77 8.20
N PHE A 145 -6.08 -8.43 7.09
CA PHE A 145 -5.03 -7.99 6.18
C PHE A 145 -5.44 -8.24 4.73
N ASN A 146 -4.91 -7.40 3.85
CA ASN A 146 -5.05 -7.55 2.41
C ASN A 146 -3.65 -7.70 1.82
N ILE A 147 -3.47 -8.76 1.01
CA ILE A 147 -2.25 -8.99 0.25
C ILE A 147 -2.53 -8.86 -1.24
N TYR A 148 -1.74 -8.07 -1.95
CA TYR A 148 -1.95 -7.78 -3.37
C TYR A 148 -0.64 -7.50 -4.10
N VAL A 149 -0.69 -7.48 -5.43
CA VAL A 149 0.42 -7.06 -6.29
C VAL A 149 0.13 -5.65 -6.78
N GLU A 150 1.09 -4.75 -6.59
CA GLU A 150 0.98 -3.34 -6.98
C GLU A 150 2.06 -2.98 -7.99
N ARG A 151 1.67 -2.25 -9.04
CA ARG A 151 2.59 -1.59 -9.96
C ARG A 151 2.83 -0.18 -9.44
N ASP A 152 4.03 0.06 -8.94
CA ASP A 152 4.45 1.34 -8.39
C ASP A 152 5.51 2.02 -9.27
N PRO A 153 5.67 3.34 -9.21
CA PRO A 153 6.71 4.02 -9.94
C PRO A 153 8.07 3.79 -9.28
N SER A 154 9.13 3.58 -10.06
CA SER A 154 10.51 3.45 -9.54
C SER A 154 11.04 4.76 -8.93
N GLN A 155 10.43 5.89 -9.27
CA GLN A 155 10.79 7.23 -8.80
C GLN A 155 9.52 8.01 -8.47
N ASN A 156 9.57 9.00 -7.59
CA ASN A 156 8.40 9.83 -7.30
C ASN A 156 8.01 10.66 -8.55
N PRO A 157 6.86 10.41 -9.19
CA PRO A 157 6.55 11.05 -10.46
C PRO A 157 6.28 12.55 -10.32
N THR A 158 6.91 13.37 -11.17
CA THR A 158 6.77 14.83 -11.17
C THR A 158 6.87 15.42 -12.59
N LYS A 159 6.26 16.59 -12.79
CA LYS A 159 6.19 17.34 -14.05
C LYS A 159 6.82 18.74 -13.95
N ASN A 160 7.96 18.85 -13.24
CA ASN A 160 8.55 20.14 -12.84
C ASN A 160 7.58 21.01 -12.02
N ASP A 161 6.70 20.37 -11.24
CA ASP A 161 5.65 21.00 -10.44
C ASP A 161 6.04 21.17 -8.96
N SER A 162 7.26 20.79 -8.60
CA SER A 162 7.81 20.95 -7.25
C SER A 162 8.98 21.93 -7.23
N SER A 163 9.03 22.71 -6.15
CA SER A 163 10.15 23.61 -5.82
C SER A 163 11.03 23.07 -4.69
N ALA A 164 10.77 21.85 -4.20
CA ALA A 164 11.60 21.21 -3.19
C ALA A 164 13.02 21.00 -3.74
N PRO A 165 14.09 21.29 -2.98
CA PRO A 165 15.45 20.91 -3.37
C PRO A 165 15.51 19.41 -3.63
N THR A 166 16.11 18.99 -4.74
CA THR A 166 16.36 17.57 -5.05
C THR A 166 17.61 17.39 -5.89
N VAL A 167 18.28 16.25 -5.70
CA VAL A 167 19.41 15.81 -6.54
C VAL A 167 18.99 14.87 -7.68
N TRP A 168 17.73 14.43 -7.69
CA TRP A 168 17.22 13.39 -8.59
C TRP A 168 16.62 13.94 -9.89
N GLY A 169 16.44 15.26 -9.96
CA GLY A 169 15.81 15.95 -11.08
C GLY A 169 14.33 16.26 -10.82
N TYR A 170 13.76 17.08 -11.70
CA TYR A 170 12.40 17.61 -11.56
C TYR A 170 11.43 17.06 -12.62
N TRP A 171 11.91 16.23 -13.55
CA TRP A 171 11.12 15.72 -14.67
C TRP A 171 11.20 14.19 -14.77
N CYS A 172 10.16 13.53 -14.28
CA CYS A 172 9.97 12.08 -14.39
C CYS A 172 8.46 11.77 -14.32
N PRO A 173 7.66 12.20 -15.31
CA PRO A 173 6.20 12.08 -15.23
C PRO A 173 5.69 10.63 -15.25
N ASN A 174 6.42 9.75 -15.93
CA ASN A 174 6.08 8.33 -16.06
C ASN A 174 7.37 7.49 -15.99
N PRO A 175 7.97 7.33 -14.80
CA PRO A 175 9.19 6.54 -14.63
C PRO A 175 8.90 5.05 -14.87
N ALA A 176 9.95 4.23 -15.00
CA ALA A 176 9.81 2.78 -15.09
C ALA A 176 9.06 2.22 -13.87
N SER A 177 8.30 1.15 -14.02
CA SER A 177 7.62 0.53 -12.88
C SER A 177 8.53 -0.38 -12.07
N ILE A 178 8.22 -0.43 -10.78
CA ILE A 178 8.62 -1.48 -9.86
C ILE A 178 7.38 -2.26 -9.44
N ILE A 179 7.54 -3.55 -9.18
CA ILE A 179 6.44 -4.41 -8.75
C ILE A 179 6.60 -4.78 -7.29
N ASN A 180 5.52 -4.63 -6.53
CA ASN A 180 5.50 -4.85 -5.10
C ASN A 180 4.48 -5.90 -4.70
N TYR A 181 4.87 -6.79 -3.78
CA TYR A 181 3.93 -7.64 -3.05
C TYR A 181 3.56 -6.94 -1.75
N VAL A 182 2.39 -6.34 -1.73
CA VAL A 182 1.97 -5.46 -0.66
C VAL A 182 1.16 -6.24 0.37
N CYS A 183 1.50 -6.07 1.64
CA CYS A 183 0.74 -6.55 2.79
C CYS A 183 0.22 -5.35 3.59
N ALA A 184 -1.06 -5.04 3.44
CA ALA A 184 -1.74 -3.97 4.17
C ALA A 184 -2.50 -4.53 5.37
N LEU A 185 -2.29 -3.93 6.55
CA LEU A 185 -2.88 -4.36 7.81
C LEU A 185 -3.98 -3.41 8.26
N TRP A 186 -5.04 -3.97 8.85
CA TRP A 186 -6.20 -3.20 9.28
C TRP A 186 -6.69 -3.66 10.66
N ALA A 187 -7.10 -2.70 11.48
CA ALA A 187 -7.81 -2.96 12.73
C ALA A 187 -9.32 -3.18 12.51
N ASP A 188 -9.82 -2.98 11.31
CA ASP A 188 -11.18 -3.35 10.93
C ASP A 188 -11.28 -4.82 10.50
N GLY A 189 -12.47 -5.39 10.63
CA GLY A 189 -12.86 -6.55 9.81
C GLY A 189 -13.03 -6.11 8.35
N MET A 190 -12.87 -7.04 7.41
CA MET A 190 -12.92 -6.76 5.99
C MET A 190 -14.04 -7.53 5.30
N TYR A 191 -14.62 -6.93 4.26
CA TYR A 191 -15.69 -7.48 3.43
C TYR A 191 -15.28 -7.49 1.96
N ASN A 192 -16.04 -8.20 1.13
CA ASN A 192 -15.81 -8.16 -0.32
C ASN A 192 -15.96 -6.73 -0.88
N SER A 193 -16.89 -5.94 -0.33
CA SER A 193 -17.09 -4.53 -0.66
C SER A 193 -15.98 -3.60 -0.17
N SER A 194 -15.03 -4.07 0.64
CA SER A 194 -13.89 -3.27 1.09
C SER A 194 -12.85 -3.09 -0.02
N ALA A 195 -12.83 -3.93 -1.05
CA ALA A 195 -11.89 -3.85 -2.17
C ALA A 195 -12.28 -2.74 -3.15
N THR A 196 -12.00 -1.49 -2.79
CA THR A 196 -12.40 -0.30 -3.56
C THR A 196 -11.23 0.56 -4.01
N ASN A 197 -10.00 0.26 -3.57
CA ASN A 197 -8.81 0.96 -4.04
C ASN A 197 -8.31 0.31 -5.35
N TYR A 198 -8.63 0.91 -6.48
CA TYR A 198 -8.20 0.45 -7.81
C TYR A 198 -6.82 0.98 -8.23
N GLY A 199 -6.14 1.72 -7.34
CA GLY A 199 -4.98 2.53 -7.67
C GLY A 199 -5.37 3.91 -8.17
N GLN A 200 -4.37 4.68 -8.59
CA GLN A 200 -4.52 6.08 -8.98
C GLN A 200 -3.39 6.53 -9.90
N TYR A 201 -3.61 7.65 -10.59
CA TYR A 201 -2.53 8.34 -11.28
C TYR A 201 -1.63 9.09 -10.27
N ARG A 202 -0.32 8.97 -10.44
CA ARG A 202 0.75 9.68 -9.69
C ARG A 202 1.49 10.61 -10.65
N GLY A 203 1.68 11.87 -10.25
CA GLY A 203 2.35 12.89 -11.10
C GLY A 203 1.69 13.12 -12.47
N GLY A 204 0.42 12.68 -12.62
CA GLY A 204 -0.40 12.83 -13.81
C GLY A 204 -0.27 11.71 -14.86
N ASP A 205 0.89 11.08 -15.04
CA ASP A 205 1.09 10.13 -16.16
C ASP A 205 1.36 8.68 -15.72
N PHE A 206 1.89 8.45 -14.52
CA PHE A 206 2.11 7.09 -14.03
C PHE A 206 0.82 6.54 -13.40
N GLU A 207 0.26 5.45 -13.94
CA GLU A 207 -0.89 4.75 -13.34
C GLU A 207 -0.41 3.65 -12.39
N VAL A 208 -0.68 3.84 -11.09
CA VAL A 208 -0.59 2.78 -10.08
C VAL A 208 -1.80 1.87 -10.25
N VAL A 209 -1.56 0.57 -10.32
CA VAL A 209 -2.62 -0.43 -10.53
C VAL A 209 -2.39 -1.66 -9.67
N ILE A 210 -3.49 -2.31 -9.30
CA ILE A 210 -3.50 -3.43 -8.36
C ILE A 210 -4.10 -4.67 -9.02
N VAL A 211 -3.49 -5.83 -8.78
CA VAL A 211 -4.00 -7.15 -9.19
C VAL A 211 -3.72 -8.20 -8.11
N GLY A 212 -4.31 -9.38 -8.26
CA GLY A 212 -4.03 -10.51 -7.38
C GLY A 212 -4.38 -10.23 -5.92
N SER A 213 -5.40 -9.42 -5.67
CA SER A 213 -5.75 -8.98 -4.32
C SER A 213 -6.56 -10.04 -3.58
N ASN A 214 -6.03 -10.52 -2.46
CA ASN A 214 -6.70 -11.44 -1.55
C ASN A 214 -6.91 -10.77 -0.19
N GLY A 215 -8.10 -10.97 0.38
CA GLY A 215 -8.48 -10.40 1.67
C GLY A 215 -8.68 -11.48 2.72
N PHE A 216 -8.13 -11.27 3.93
CA PHE A 216 -8.20 -12.22 5.02
C PHE A 216 -8.61 -11.54 6.32
N VAL A 217 -9.51 -12.16 7.08
CA VAL A 217 -9.98 -11.66 8.38
C VAL A 217 -9.73 -12.72 9.44
N LYS A 218 -9.24 -12.32 10.63
CA LYS A 218 -9.04 -13.25 11.75
C LYS A 218 -10.36 -13.94 12.11
N ASN A 219 -10.29 -15.24 12.38
CA ASN A 219 -11.43 -16.00 12.84
C ASN A 219 -11.94 -15.42 14.18
N GLY A 220 -13.26 -15.32 14.32
CA GLY A 220 -13.90 -14.71 15.49
C GLY A 220 -14.07 -13.19 15.41
N VAL A 221 -13.41 -12.51 14.46
CA VAL A 221 -13.73 -11.11 14.09
C VAL A 221 -14.78 -11.08 12.97
N TYR A 222 -14.83 -12.14 12.16
CA TYR A 222 -15.75 -12.32 11.05
C TYR A 222 -17.04 -13.05 11.47
N ASP A 223 -18.21 -12.47 11.15
CA ASP A 223 -19.51 -13.15 11.21
C ASP A 223 -19.91 -13.67 9.81
N SER A 224 -19.75 -14.98 9.62
CA SER A 224 -20.14 -15.67 8.39
C SER A 224 -21.65 -15.64 8.10
N THR A 225 -22.48 -15.40 9.11
CA THR A 225 -23.96 -15.46 9.02
C THR A 225 -24.52 -14.25 8.27
N ALA A 226 -23.95 -13.07 8.52
CA ALA A 226 -24.30 -11.85 7.80
C ALA A 226 -23.79 -11.87 6.34
N TYR A 227 -22.62 -12.48 6.09
CA TYR A 227 -22.14 -12.70 4.72
C TYR A 227 -23.06 -13.63 3.90
N ALA A 228 -23.56 -14.71 4.50
CA ALA A 228 -24.47 -15.64 3.82
C ALA A 228 -25.86 -15.04 3.48
N SER A 229 -26.25 -13.96 4.15
CA SER A 229 -27.54 -13.29 3.96
C SER A 229 -27.49 -12.04 3.09
N GLY A 230 -26.31 -11.67 2.56
CA GLY A 230 -26.13 -10.49 1.71
C GLY A 230 -26.31 -9.16 2.43
N ALA A 231 -26.28 -9.15 3.77
CA ALA A 231 -26.36 -7.95 4.61
C ALA A 231 -24.96 -7.57 5.14
N PRO A 232 -24.63 -6.28 5.32
CA PRO A 232 -23.42 -5.90 6.01
C PRO A 232 -23.48 -6.43 7.45
N ALA A 233 -22.50 -7.26 7.81
CA ALA A 233 -22.36 -7.79 9.16
C ALA A 233 -21.96 -6.66 10.11
N TYR A 234 -22.77 -6.37 11.14
CA TYR A 234 -22.22 -6.14 12.48
C TYR A 234 -23.33 -6.02 13.55
N ALA A 235 -23.17 -6.81 14.63
CA ALA A 235 -23.70 -6.53 15.96
C ALA A 235 -22.62 -6.93 17.00
N GLY A 236 -21.57 -6.12 17.11
CA GLY A 236 -20.63 -6.12 18.24
C GLY A 236 -20.52 -4.71 18.84
N PRO A 237 -19.82 -4.48 19.97
CA PRO A 237 -20.12 -3.34 20.83
C PRO A 237 -19.66 -2.02 20.20
N THR A 238 -20.64 -1.25 19.76
CA THR A 238 -20.52 0.14 19.31
C THR A 238 -20.27 1.03 20.52
N SER A 239 -19.00 1.33 20.80
CA SER A 239 -18.65 2.59 21.45
C SER A 239 -17.67 3.30 20.53
N GLY A 240 -18.20 4.19 19.68
CA GLY A 240 -17.40 5.26 19.07
C GLY A 240 -17.32 5.37 17.54
N MET A 241 -17.95 4.52 16.71
CA MET A 241 -17.92 4.73 15.25
C MET A 241 -19.25 5.27 14.68
N PRO A 242 -19.21 6.35 13.86
CA PRO A 242 -20.35 6.80 13.07
C PRO A 242 -20.76 5.73 12.04
N SER A 243 -22.06 5.47 11.98
CA SER A 243 -22.68 4.66 10.93
C SER A 243 -22.39 5.25 9.55
N PRO A 244 -22.13 4.44 8.50
CA PRO A 244 -22.31 4.91 7.14
C PRO A 244 -23.79 5.25 7.00
N THR A 245 -24.10 6.50 6.67
CA THR A 245 -25.47 6.95 6.45
C THR A 245 -26.06 6.20 5.27
N SER A 246 -27.01 5.32 5.57
CA SER A 246 -27.90 4.71 4.60
C SER A 246 -28.89 5.74 4.08
N ASN A 247 -28.89 5.98 2.77
CA ASN A 247 -30.07 6.46 2.05
C ASN A 247 -29.92 6.14 0.56
N VAL A 248 -30.31 4.94 0.14
CA VAL A 248 -31.31 4.76 -0.93
C VAL A 248 -32.06 3.46 -0.63
N SER A 249 -33.36 3.63 -0.44
CA SER A 249 -34.42 2.67 -0.20
C SER A 249 -34.52 1.56 -1.26
N THR A 250 -34.62 0.31 -0.79
CA THR A 250 -35.20 -0.86 -1.47
C THR A 250 -36.71 -0.65 -1.73
N PRO A 251 -37.39 -1.36 -2.68
CA PRO A 251 -37.68 -2.78 -2.47
C PRO A 251 -37.72 -3.71 -3.71
N SER A 252 -37.47 -4.99 -3.41
CA SER A 252 -38.03 -6.21 -4.01
C SER A 252 -37.24 -6.92 -5.11
N GLY A 253 -36.79 -8.14 -4.78
CA GLY A 253 -36.44 -9.17 -5.77
C GLY A 253 -35.36 -10.15 -5.33
N ILE A 254 -35.65 -11.01 -4.35
CA ILE A 254 -34.84 -12.22 -4.08
C ILE A 254 -35.08 -13.20 -5.24
N VAL A 255 -34.01 -13.66 -5.90
CA VAL A 255 -34.00 -14.96 -6.56
C VAL A 255 -32.70 -15.67 -6.19
N ALA A 256 -32.83 -16.76 -5.44
CA ALA A 256 -31.76 -17.69 -5.14
C ALA A 256 -31.44 -18.53 -6.39
N PHE A 257 -30.15 -18.72 -6.68
CA PHE A 257 -29.71 -19.71 -7.67
C PHE A 257 -29.31 -21.00 -6.93
N THR A 258 -30.25 -21.94 -6.84
CA THR A 258 -29.97 -23.36 -6.56
C THR A 258 -29.88 -24.11 -7.89
N GLY A 259 -28.87 -24.96 -8.01
CA GLY A 259 -28.41 -25.50 -9.30
C GLY A 259 -29.25 -26.62 -9.92
N GLY A 260 -28.68 -27.24 -10.95
CA GLY A 260 -29.17 -28.47 -11.53
C GLY A 260 -28.97 -28.53 -13.04
N ALA A 261 -28.10 -29.42 -13.47
CA ALA A 261 -28.02 -29.89 -14.85
C ALA A 261 -29.32 -30.62 -15.24
N GLU A 262 -29.83 -30.42 -16.45
CA GLU A 262 -29.99 -31.45 -17.50
C GLU A 262 -30.80 -30.96 -18.70
N THR A 263 -30.30 -31.36 -19.87
CA THR A 263 -30.90 -31.73 -21.16
C THR A 263 -32.23 -31.13 -21.67
N SER A 264 -32.23 -30.92 -22.99
CA SER A 264 -33.29 -31.26 -23.97
C SER A 264 -33.98 -30.09 -24.69
N GLY A 265 -33.74 -30.04 -26.00
CA GLY A 265 -34.80 -29.93 -27.00
C GLY A 265 -35.25 -28.52 -27.39
N VAL A 266 -34.55 -27.89 -28.34
CA VAL A 266 -35.16 -26.85 -29.17
C VAL A 266 -35.61 -27.47 -30.49
N GLN A 267 -36.93 -27.48 -30.64
CA GLN A 267 -37.66 -27.97 -31.79
C GLN A 267 -37.56 -27.01 -32.99
N TRP A 268 -37.58 -27.64 -34.15
CA TRP A 268 -37.50 -27.09 -35.49
C TRP A 268 -38.75 -26.27 -35.88
N MET A 269 -38.55 -25.13 -36.52
CA MET A 269 -39.54 -24.55 -37.44
C MET A 269 -38.94 -24.40 -38.83
N TRP A 270 -39.73 -24.86 -39.79
CA TRP A 270 -39.42 -25.11 -41.19
C TRP A 270 -39.34 -23.82 -42.01
N SER A 271 -38.40 -23.77 -42.95
CA SER A 271 -38.64 -23.21 -44.29
C SER A 271 -37.65 -23.79 -45.30
N VAL A 272 -38.18 -23.96 -46.50
CA VAL A 272 -37.82 -24.96 -47.50
C VAL A 272 -37.03 -24.32 -48.65
N ALA A 273 -35.95 -24.96 -49.10
CA ALA A 273 -35.48 -25.07 -50.49
C ALA A 273 -34.16 -25.86 -50.49
N ALA A 274 -34.16 -27.17 -50.79
CA ALA A 274 -33.95 -27.73 -52.14
C ALA A 274 -32.59 -27.33 -52.74
N PHE A 275 -31.57 -28.19 -52.58
CA PHE A 275 -31.14 -29.23 -53.54
C PHE A 275 -30.04 -28.73 -54.50
N VAL A 276 -28.82 -29.24 -54.35
CA VAL A 276 -28.07 -30.07 -55.33
C VAL A 276 -26.56 -30.05 -55.01
N VAL A 277 -25.99 -31.24 -55.20
CA VAL A 277 -24.68 -31.80 -54.87
C VAL A 277 -23.59 -31.44 -55.90
N ALA A 278 -22.33 -31.70 -55.50
CA ALA A 278 -21.10 -31.97 -56.29
C ALA A 278 -20.14 -30.77 -56.44
N VAL A 279 -18.95 -30.79 -55.83
CA VAL A 279 -17.74 -31.56 -56.22
C VAL A 279 -17.24 -31.18 -57.61
N SER A 280 -16.21 -30.33 -57.70
CA SER A 280 -14.90 -30.66 -58.30
C SER A 280 -14.05 -29.41 -58.60
N MET A 281 -12.76 -29.63 -58.47
CA MET A 281 -11.59 -28.89 -58.97
C MET A 281 -11.77 -28.21 -60.34
N VAL A 282 -11.03 -27.11 -60.58
CA VAL A 282 -9.94 -27.00 -61.57
C VAL A 282 -9.63 -25.50 -61.84
N LEU A 283 -8.32 -25.20 -61.84
CA LEU A 283 -7.58 -23.94 -62.16
C LEU A 283 -7.47 -22.89 -61.06
#